data_AF-A0A6C0HP01-F1
#
_entry.id   AF-A0A6C0HP01-F1
#
_cell.length_a   1.000
_cell.length_b   1.000
_cell.length_c   1.000
_cell.angle_alpha   90.00
_cell.angle_beta   90.00
_cell.angle_gamma   90.00
#
_symmetry.space_group_name_H-M   'P 1'
#
loop_
_entity.id
_entity.type
_entity.pdbx_description
1 polymer ?
#
loop_
_entity_poly.entity_id
_entity_poly.type
_entity_poly.pdbx_seq_one_letter_code
_entity_poly.pdbx_strand_id
1 'polypeptide(L)'
;MNLYHHPSQINYKQISFYLPIPNKFSSYKKFYKLQYNTHIFIIHTLYILLDAETSIIKEDDKLFKYTFTYREEQLRSIEQNILGALKKHVKKEIVYNHPNTTLIRHHGAYVKNPRVYLRVSGVWENDQSIGITCKIECYPST
;
A
#
# COMPACT_ATOMS: atom_id res chain seq x y z
N MET A 1 -4.38 -1.49 16.29
CA MET A 1 -3.18 -2.33 16.17
C MET A 1 -2.87 -2.48 14.69
N ASN A 2 -1.64 -2.15 14.26
CA ASN A 2 -1.21 -2.34 12.89
C ASN A 2 -0.46 -3.67 12.79
N LEU A 3 -0.79 -4.48 11.80
CA LEU A 3 -0.04 -5.69 11.48
C LEU A 3 0.82 -5.42 10.25
N TYR A 4 2.12 -5.65 10.41
CA TYR A 4 3.11 -5.51 9.36
C TYR A 4 3.40 -6.90 8.80
N HIS A 5 3.23 -7.05 7.49
CA HIS A 5 3.32 -8.33 6.80
C HIS A 5 4.48 -8.33 5.82
N HIS A 6 5.25 -9.42 5.78
CA HIS A 6 6.04 -9.72 4.59
C HIS A 6 5.07 -10.11 3.45
N PRO A 7 5.32 -9.74 2.18
CA PRO A 7 4.43 -10.07 1.07
C PRO A 7 4.08 -11.57 0.96
N SER A 8 5.04 -12.45 1.28
CA SER A 8 4.85 -13.91 1.26
C SER A 8 3.94 -14.45 2.36
N GLN A 9 3.65 -13.67 3.41
CA GLN A 9 2.81 -14.08 4.53
C GLN A 9 1.34 -13.70 4.34
N ILE A 10 1.01 -12.96 3.27
CA ILE A 10 -0.35 -12.50 3.01
C ILE A 10 -1.12 -13.60 2.30
N ASN A 11 -2.19 -14.08 2.93
CA ASN A 11 -3.12 -14.98 2.29
C ASN A 11 -4.18 -14.16 1.53
N TYR A 12 -3.91 -13.82 0.27
CA TYR A 12 -4.81 -12.99 -0.55
C TYR A 12 -6.24 -13.56 -0.70
N LYS A 13 -6.45 -14.86 -0.47
CA LYS A 13 -7.80 -15.47 -0.46
C LYS A 13 -8.66 -15.02 0.73
N GLN A 14 -8.05 -14.44 1.76
CA GLN A 14 -8.73 -13.90 2.94
C GLN A 14 -8.97 -12.39 2.85
N ILE A 15 -8.63 -11.79 1.71
CA ILE A 15 -8.98 -10.41 1.40
C ILE A 15 -10.39 -10.39 0.81
N SER A 16 -11.26 -9.62 1.44
CA SER A 16 -12.57 -9.26 0.93
C SER A 16 -12.77 -7.75 1.00
N PHE A 17 -13.88 -7.27 0.46
CA PHE A 17 -14.19 -5.85 0.42
C PHE A 17 -15.61 -5.61 0.94
N TYR A 18 -15.77 -4.54 1.71
CA TYR A 18 -17.10 -4.04 2.05
C TYR A 18 -17.83 -3.54 0.80
N LEU A 19 -19.15 -3.38 0.91
CA LEU A 19 -19.94 -2.70 -0.11
C LEU A 19 -19.36 -1.30 -0.40
N PRO A 20 -19.35 -0.89 -1.68
CA PRO A 20 -18.74 0.37 -2.05
C PRO A 20 -19.51 1.55 -1.46
N ILE A 21 -18.77 2.52 -0.93
CA ILE A 21 -19.30 3.81 -0.50
C ILE A 21 -18.91 4.89 -1.52
N PRO A 22 -19.65 6.01 -1.61
CA PRO A 22 -19.22 7.17 -2.37
C PRO A 22 -17.83 7.62 -1.91
N ASN A 23 -16.92 7.84 -2.85
CA ASN A 23 -15.60 8.35 -2.51
C ASN A 23 -15.67 9.87 -2.25
N LYS A 24 -14.74 10.38 -1.45
CA LYS A 24 -14.60 11.83 -1.21
C LYS A 24 -13.91 12.55 -2.37
N PHE A 25 -13.08 11.85 -3.12
CA PHE A 25 -12.39 12.40 -4.29
C PHE A 25 -13.27 12.25 -5.53
N SER A 26 -13.71 13.34 -6.15
CA SER A 26 -14.66 13.31 -7.26
C SER A 26 -14.20 12.51 -8.49
N SER A 27 -12.88 12.41 -8.71
CA SER A 27 -12.27 11.60 -9.76
C SER A 27 -12.46 10.09 -9.54
N TYR A 28 -12.72 9.67 -8.30
CA TYR A 28 -12.97 8.29 -7.92
C TYR A 28 -14.41 8.21 -7.44
N LYS A 29 -15.29 7.50 -8.14
CA LYS A 29 -16.73 7.49 -7.80
C LYS A 29 -17.01 6.70 -6.53
N LYS A 30 -16.35 5.56 -6.38
CA LYS A 30 -16.60 4.60 -5.30
C LYS A 30 -15.32 4.23 -4.58
N PHE A 31 -15.48 3.79 -3.34
CA PHE A 31 -14.43 3.27 -2.50
C PHE A 31 -14.87 1.95 -1.87
N TYR A 32 -14.06 0.91 -2.09
CA TYR A 32 -14.21 -0.40 -1.47
C TYR A 32 -13.22 -0.50 -0.32
N LYS A 33 -13.72 -0.49 0.91
CA LYS A 33 -12.88 -0.65 2.09
C LYS A 33 -12.35 -2.10 2.15
N LEU A 34 -11.04 -2.26 2.34
CA LEU A 34 -10.41 -3.57 2.46
C LEU A 34 -10.78 -4.24 3.79
N GLN A 35 -10.96 -5.55 3.73
CA GLN A 35 -11.12 -6.42 4.88
C GLN A 35 -10.15 -7.60 4.75
N TYR A 36 -9.27 -7.80 5.72
CA TYR A 36 -8.38 -8.97 5.77
C TYR A 36 -8.65 -9.76 7.04
N ASN A 37 -9.05 -11.01 6.89
CA ASN A 37 -9.33 -11.92 7.99
C ASN A 37 -8.07 -12.70 8.37
N THR A 38 -7.56 -12.51 9.58
CA THR A 38 -6.36 -13.22 10.10
C THR A 38 -6.70 -14.54 10.79
N HIS A 39 -7.95 -15.02 10.66
CA HIS A 39 -8.59 -16.07 11.47
C HIS A 39 -8.87 -15.71 12.93
N ILE A 40 -8.10 -14.78 13.51
CA ILE A 40 -8.27 -14.34 14.91
C ILE A 40 -9.09 -13.04 14.96
N PHE A 41 -8.85 -12.12 14.02
CA PHE A 41 -9.54 -10.85 13.92
C PHE A 41 -9.54 -10.33 12.48
N ILE A 42 -10.27 -9.24 12.27
CA ILE A 42 -10.35 -8.55 10.99
C ILE A 42 -9.54 -7.26 11.07
N ILE A 43 -8.69 -7.01 10.07
CA ILE A 43 -8.03 -5.72 9.86
C ILE A 43 -8.54 -5.04 8.60
N HIS A 44 -8.53 -3.71 8.61
CA HIS A 44 -9.02 -2.87 7.52
C HIS A 44 -7.92 -2.17 6.73
N THR A 45 -6.67 -2.47 7.06
CA THR A 45 -5.51 -1.88 6.40
C THR A 45 -4.40 -2.91 6.44
N LEU A 46 -3.79 -3.17 5.29
CA LEU A 46 -2.61 -4.01 5.18
C LEU A 46 -1.38 -3.12 5.15
N TYR A 47 -0.41 -3.41 6.00
CA TYR A 47 0.94 -2.84 5.92
C TYR A 47 1.86 -3.91 5.38
N ILE A 48 2.34 -3.72 4.15
CA ILE A 48 3.10 -4.73 3.41
C ILE A 48 4.53 -4.23 3.28
N LEU A 49 5.49 -4.98 3.83
CA LEU A 49 6.91 -4.65 3.73
C LEU A 49 7.33 -4.67 2.26
N LEU A 50 7.96 -3.59 1.80
CA LEU A 50 8.59 -3.54 0.48
C LEU A 50 10.06 -3.88 0.60
N ASP A 51 10.57 -4.60 -0.38
CA ASP A 51 12.00 -4.84 -0.50
C ASP A 51 12.59 -3.66 -1.27
N ALA A 52 13.14 -2.71 -0.51
CA ALA A 52 13.58 -1.42 -1.02
C ALA A 52 15.03 -1.13 -0.64
N GLU A 53 15.82 -0.73 -1.62
CA GLU A 53 17.12 -0.15 -1.39
C GLU A 53 16.94 1.28 -0.85
N THR A 54 17.69 1.61 0.19
CA THR A 54 17.62 2.93 0.85
C THR A 54 18.86 3.73 0.52
N SER A 55 18.66 4.96 0.04
CA SER A 55 19.70 5.97 -0.08
C SER A 55 19.36 7.17 0.80
N ILE A 56 20.36 7.69 1.52
CA ILE A 56 20.21 8.89 2.35
C ILE A 56 20.61 10.08 1.49
N ILE A 57 19.69 11.02 1.31
CA ILE A 57 19.91 12.15 0.39
C ILE A 57 20.41 13.40 1.12
N LYS A 58 19.94 13.67 2.35
CA LYS A 58 20.35 14.87 3.09
C LYS A 58 19.92 14.83 4.56
N GLU A 59 20.81 15.31 5.42
CA GLU A 59 20.47 15.82 6.76
C GLU A 59 20.36 17.35 6.64
N ASP A 60 19.19 17.89 6.96
CA ASP A 60 18.96 19.33 6.97
C ASP A 60 18.05 19.65 8.16
N ASP A 61 18.58 20.32 9.18
CA ASP A 61 17.83 20.85 10.32
C ASP A 61 16.81 19.86 10.96
N LYS A 62 17.31 18.71 11.47
CA LYS A 62 16.52 17.61 12.08
C LYS A 62 15.57 16.88 11.12
N LEU A 63 15.68 17.12 9.82
CA LEU A 63 14.98 16.39 8.77
C LEU A 63 15.94 15.43 8.06
N PHE A 64 15.61 14.14 8.05
CA PHE A 64 16.29 13.14 7.25
C PHE A 64 15.47 12.84 6.00
N LYS A 65 16.09 12.99 4.83
CA LYS A 65 15.48 12.60 3.54
C LYS A 65 16.02 11.24 3.11
N TYR A 66 15.11 10.30 2.93
CA TYR A 66 15.40 8.97 2.40
C TYR A 66 14.78 8.83 1.02
N THR A 67 15.55 8.31 0.08
CA THR A 67 15.01 7.80 -1.17
C THR A 67 15.01 6.29 -1.12
N PHE A 68 13.85 5.75 -1.43
CA PHE A 68 13.63 4.32 -1.52
C PHE A 68 13.38 3.94 -2.96
N THR A 69 14.12 2.92 -3.40
CA THR A 69 13.97 2.33 -4.72
C THR A 69 13.54 0.89 -4.53
N TYR A 70 12.43 0.50 -5.13
CA TYR A 70 11.89 -0.86 -5.08
C TYR A 70 11.53 -1.33 -6.48
N ARG A 71 11.44 -2.65 -6.65
CA ARG A 71 11.11 -3.26 -7.93
C ARG A 71 9.65 -3.05 -8.28
N GLU A 72 9.36 -2.59 -9.50
CA GLU A 72 8.00 -2.36 -9.97
C GLU A 72 7.17 -3.65 -9.97
N GLU A 73 7.81 -4.79 -10.26
CA GLU A 73 7.15 -6.09 -10.27
C GLU A 73 6.62 -6.49 -8.90
N GLN A 74 7.28 -6.06 -7.81
CA GLN A 74 6.81 -6.34 -6.45
C GLN A 74 5.47 -5.65 -6.18
N LEU A 75 5.38 -4.35 -6.49
CA LEU A 75 4.14 -3.59 -6.32
C LEU A 75 3.03 -4.11 -7.23
N ARG A 76 3.36 -4.35 -8.49
CA ARG A 76 2.41 -4.87 -9.46
C ARG A 76 1.85 -6.23 -9.02
N SER A 77 2.68 -7.11 -8.47
CA SER A 77 2.24 -8.40 -7.93
C SER A 77 1.29 -8.23 -6.75
N ILE A 78 1.59 -7.33 -5.81
CA ILE A 78 0.71 -7.03 -4.67
C ILE A 78 -0.64 -6.49 -5.16
N GLU A 79 -0.62 -5.51 -6.06
CA GLU A 79 -1.83 -4.92 -6.65
C GLU A 79 -2.68 -5.96 -7.39
N GLN A 80 -2.05 -6.79 -8.22
CA GLN A 80 -2.74 -7.87 -8.95
C GLN A 80 -3.46 -8.83 -8.01
N ASN A 81 -2.79 -9.24 -6.93
CA ASN A 81 -3.37 -10.17 -5.97
C ASN A 81 -4.55 -9.55 -5.19
N ILE A 82 -4.42 -8.28 -4.76
CA ILE A 82 -5.49 -7.56 -4.04
C ILE A 82 -6.68 -7.28 -4.96
N LEU A 83 -6.42 -6.75 -6.16
CA LEU A 83 -7.47 -6.40 -7.12
C LEU A 83 -8.12 -7.63 -7.76
N GLY A 84 -7.40 -8.75 -7.84
CA GLY A 84 -7.92 -10.03 -8.33
C GLY A 84 -9.14 -10.53 -7.53
N ALA A 85 -9.22 -10.22 -6.23
CA ALA A 85 -10.38 -10.53 -5.40
C ALA A 85 -11.63 -9.71 -5.79
N LEU A 86 -11.45 -8.50 -6.31
CA LEU A 86 -12.53 -7.60 -6.72
C LEU A 86 -12.91 -7.75 -8.20
N LYS A 87 -11.94 -8.12 -9.06
CA LYS A 87 -12.11 -8.23 -10.52
C LYS A 87 -13.24 -9.19 -10.93
N LYS A 88 -13.51 -10.23 -10.14
CA LYS A 88 -14.64 -11.15 -10.41
C LYS A 88 -16.00 -10.45 -10.37
N HIS A 89 -16.10 -9.35 -9.63
CA HIS A 89 -17.35 -8.60 -9.42
C HIS A 89 -17.37 -7.29 -10.20
N VAL A 90 -16.21 -6.71 -10.50
CA VAL A 90 -16.08 -5.41 -11.19
C VAL A 90 -15.35 -5.61 -12.52
N LYS A 91 -16.12 -5.52 -13.62
CA LYS A 91 -15.62 -5.65 -15.00
C LYS A 91 -14.97 -4.34 -15.48
N LYS A 92 -13.94 -3.87 -14.78
CA LYS A 92 -13.22 -2.63 -15.08
C LYS A 92 -11.74 -2.88 -15.27
N GLU A 93 -11.08 -1.92 -15.94
CA GLU A 93 -9.64 -1.96 -16.14
C GLU A 93 -8.90 -1.83 -14.80
N ILE A 94 -7.80 -2.56 -14.64
CA ILE A 94 -6.94 -2.41 -13.47
C ILE A 94 -5.85 -1.40 -13.80
N VAL A 95 -5.74 -0.37 -12.97
CA VAL A 95 -4.67 0.61 -13.05
C VAL A 95 -3.68 0.35 -11.91
N TYR A 96 -2.42 0.15 -12.30
CA TYR A 96 -1.27 0.02 -11.41
C TYR A 96 -0.58 1.39 -11.35
N ASN A 97 -0.59 2.05 -10.19
CA ASN A 97 -0.21 3.46 -10.10
C ASN A 97 0.84 3.69 -9.02
N HIS A 98 2.08 3.26 -9.25
CA HIS A 98 3.19 3.61 -8.36
C HIS A 98 4.51 3.87 -9.10
N PRO A 99 5.20 4.99 -8.81
CA PRO A 99 6.58 5.15 -9.27
C PRO A 99 7.45 4.10 -8.58
N ASN A 100 8.49 3.60 -9.25
CA ASN A 100 9.47 2.65 -8.69
C ASN A 100 10.40 3.28 -7.63
N THR A 101 10.38 4.61 -7.54
CA THR A 101 11.20 5.41 -6.63
C THR A 101 10.29 6.34 -5.85
N THR A 102 10.45 6.39 -4.53
CA THR A 102 9.72 7.33 -3.68
C THR A 102 10.66 8.04 -2.71
N LEU A 103 10.53 9.37 -2.66
CA LEU A 103 11.21 10.21 -1.69
C LEU A 103 10.33 10.35 -0.44
N ILE A 104 10.86 9.96 0.72
CA ILE A 104 10.17 10.09 2.00
C ILE A 104 10.97 11.03 2.91
N ARG A 105 10.27 12.00 3.48
CA ARG A 105 10.82 12.92 4.47
C ARG A 105 10.48 12.40 5.87
N HIS A 106 11.48 12.19 6.70
CA HIS A 106 11.32 11.80 8.10
C HIS A 106 11.78 12.94 9.00
N HIS A 107 10.92 13.35 9.91
CA HIS A 107 11.27 14.30 10.97
C HIS A 107 11.72 13.53 12.20
N GLY A 108 12.86 13.92 12.79
CA GLY A 108 13.33 13.32 14.04
C GLY A 108 14.74 12.75 13.93
N ALA A 109 15.03 11.72 14.72
CA ALA A 109 16.35 11.09 14.76
C ALA A 109 16.65 10.30 13.48
N TYR A 110 17.94 10.17 13.17
CA TYR A 110 18.42 9.29 12.12
C TYR A 110 17.97 7.84 12.40
N VAL A 111 17.40 7.20 11.40
CA VAL A 111 17.01 5.80 11.43
C VAL A 111 18.01 5.04 10.59
N LYS A 112 18.85 4.22 11.23
CA LYS A 112 19.74 3.31 10.51
C LYS A 112 18.87 2.18 9.91
N ASN A 113 18.93 2.00 8.60
CA ASN A 113 18.18 0.98 7.86
C ASN A 113 16.65 1.07 8.10
N PRO A 114 16.00 2.15 7.67
CA PRO A 114 14.55 2.27 7.74
C PRO A 114 13.86 1.20 6.89
N ARG A 115 12.70 0.73 7.34
CA ARG A 115 11.84 -0.17 6.57
C ARG A 115 10.73 0.61 5.90
N VAL A 116 10.43 0.26 4.64
CA VAL A 116 9.33 0.84 3.88
C VAL A 116 8.17 -0.13 3.79
N TYR A 117 6.98 0.41 3.98
CA TYR A 117 5.75 -0.33 3.90
C TYR A 117 4.79 0.31 2.91
N LEU A 118 4.16 -0.51 2.09
CA LEU A 118 2.96 -0.16 1.35
C LEU A 118 1.75 -0.35 2.27
N ARG A 119 1.13 0.76 2.65
CA ARG A 119 -0.12 0.77 3.40
C ARG A 119 -1.29 0.76 2.45
N VAL A 120 -2.05 -0.33 2.37
CA VAL A 120 -3.24 -0.47 1.51
C VAL A 120 -4.51 -0.42 2.36
N SER A 121 -5.42 0.50 2.05
CA SER A 121 -6.68 0.71 2.80
C SER A 121 -7.93 0.24 2.05
N GLY A 122 -7.84 0.05 0.74
CA GLY A 122 -9.00 -0.27 -0.08
C GLY A 122 -8.71 -0.18 -1.58
N VAL A 123 -9.79 -0.07 -2.34
CA VAL A 123 -9.77 0.07 -3.80
C VAL A 123 -10.64 1.26 -4.17
N TRP A 124 -10.11 2.14 -5.01
CA TRP A 124 -10.90 3.19 -5.65
C TRP A 124 -11.45 2.67 -6.98
N GLU A 125 -12.61 3.19 -7.38
CA GLU A 125 -13.27 2.85 -8.64
C GLU A 125 -13.78 4.14 -9.30
N ASN A 126 -13.51 4.32 -10.59
CA ASN A 126 -14.16 5.32 -11.45
C ASN A 126 -15.01 4.60 -12.52
N ASP A 127 -15.46 5.29 -13.57
CA ASP A 127 -16.29 4.66 -14.61
C ASP A 127 -15.61 3.52 -15.37
N GLN A 128 -14.30 3.62 -15.58
CA GLN A 128 -13.55 2.78 -16.50
C GLN A 128 -12.63 1.80 -15.77
N SER A 129 -12.13 2.19 -14.60
CA SER A 129 -11.03 1.53 -13.92
C SER A 129 -11.18 1.42 -12.41
N ILE A 130 -10.38 0.51 -11.86
CA ILE A 130 -10.14 0.31 -10.44
C ILE A 130 -8.64 0.34 -10.15
N GLY A 131 -8.27 0.76 -8.95
CA GLY A 131 -6.90 0.69 -8.46
C GLY A 131 -6.85 0.70 -6.95
N ILE A 132 -5.71 0.33 -6.36
CA ILE A 132 -5.60 0.31 -4.90
C ILE A 132 -5.53 1.75 -4.34
N THR A 133 -6.13 1.95 -3.17
CA THR A 133 -5.89 3.13 -2.35
C THR A 133 -4.79 2.78 -1.36
N CYS A 134 -3.64 3.43 -1.50
CA CYS A 134 -2.48 3.14 -0.67
C CYS A 134 -1.57 4.34 -0.45
N LYS A 135 -0.62 4.19 0.46
CA LYS A 135 0.42 5.16 0.78
C LYS A 135 1.71 4.42 1.12
N ILE A 136 2.83 4.98 0.74
CA ILE A 136 4.15 4.48 1.15
C ILE A 136 4.54 5.17 2.45
N GLU A 137 4.87 4.38 3.46
CA GLU A 137 5.24 4.84 4.80
C GLU A 137 6.58 4.22 5.20
N CYS A 138 7.35 4.94 6.01
CA CYS A 138 8.66 4.55 6.49
C CYS A 138 8.62 4.46 8.02
N TYR A 139 9.17 3.37 8.57
CA TYR A 139 9.28 3.17 10.01
C TYR A 139 10.69 2.71 10.40
N PRO A 140 11.13 2.97 11.65
CA PRO A 140 12.34 2.38 12.18
C PRO A 140 12.32 0.85 12.09
N SER A 141 13.48 0.25 11.79
CA SER A 141 13.66 -1.19 12.03
C SER A 141 13.70 -1.40 13.55
N THR A 142 12.81 -2.24 14.07
CA THR A 142 12.90 -2.77 15.43
C THR A 142 13.92 -3.89 15.49
#